data_AF-A0A351MDU1-F1
#
_entry.id   AF-A0A351MDU1-F1
#
_cell.length_a   1.000
_cell.length_b   1.000
_cell.length_c   1.000
_cell.angle_alpha   90.00
_cell.angle_beta   90.00
_cell.angle_gamma   90.00
#
_symmetry.space_group_name_H-M   'P 1'
#
loop_
_entity.id
_entity.type
_entity.pdbx_description
1 polymer ?
#
loop_
_entity_poly.entity_id
_entity_poly.type
_entity_poly.pdbx_seq_one_letter_code
_entity_poly.pdbx_strand_id
1 'polypeptide(L)'
;DELIHDADHAVIEAGLPLPSPLHGNGQANGHAHDERPLGRLFLQTQQMQDDLPGGLPGNRPDNNILGTALALSRLRPERQVVLVSKDINLRIKARAVGVHAEDYQNDKVLDDVALLYSGTAVLPTDFWETHGRDMQCWTQGERTLYRLQGPLTADWYPQQCIWQDEEGGLEAIVRRVGGSVADVQQVADFRNANHSVWGIVARNREQNFALNLLMDPEVDFVTLLGQAGTGKTLLALAAGLAQTMDMKRYREIVMTRVTVPVGEDIGFLPGTEEEKMTPWMGALLDNLEVLTQSEVGGDWGRAATADLLQKRIKIRSLNFMRGRTFLSRYIIIDEAQNLTSKQMKTLITRAGPGTKVVCLGNVSQIDTPYLSETTSGLTYVVDRFKDWAHSGHIILMRGERSRLADHASECL
;
A
#
# COMPACT_ATOMS: atom_id res chain seq x y z
N ASP A 1 7.00 8.91 24.54
CA ASP A 1 7.99 8.13 25.30
C ASP A 1 9.40 8.61 25.06
N GLU A 2 9.93 8.57 23.84
CA GLU A 2 11.30 9.05 23.54
C GLU A 2 11.58 10.49 24.00
N LEU A 3 10.63 11.42 23.85
CA LEU A 3 10.78 12.82 24.30
C LEU A 3 10.73 13.03 25.82
N ILE A 4 10.19 12.07 26.58
CA ILE A 4 9.93 12.21 28.03
C ILE A 4 10.95 11.41 28.85
N HIS A 5 11.61 10.41 28.24
CA HIS A 5 12.46 9.44 28.93
C HIS A 5 13.53 10.07 29.85
N ASP A 6 14.15 11.17 29.44
CA ASP A 6 15.23 11.84 30.18
C ASP A 6 14.81 13.18 30.81
N ALA A 7 13.52 13.54 30.78
CA ALA A 7 13.03 14.81 31.27
C ALA A 7 12.58 14.75 32.74
N ASP A 8 13.02 15.69 33.56
CA ASP A 8 12.54 15.83 34.94
C ASP A 8 11.18 16.56 35.00
N HIS A 9 10.52 16.53 36.18
CA HIS A 9 9.19 17.13 36.37
C HIS A 9 9.17 18.63 36.04
N ALA A 10 10.22 19.37 36.37
CA ALA A 10 10.29 20.81 36.12
C ALA A 10 10.38 21.11 34.63
N VAL A 11 11.12 20.30 33.88
CA VAL A 11 11.23 20.38 32.42
C VAL A 11 9.91 20.02 31.75
N ILE A 12 9.19 19.01 32.26
CA ILE A 12 7.86 18.63 31.75
C ILE A 12 6.84 19.77 31.96
N GLU A 13 6.82 20.40 33.14
CA GLU A 13 5.94 21.55 33.42
C GLU A 13 6.28 22.77 32.56
N ALA A 14 7.58 23.02 32.31
CA ALA A 14 8.02 24.11 31.45
C ALA A 14 7.72 23.89 29.95
N GLY A 15 7.33 22.66 29.58
CA GLY A 15 7.06 22.23 28.21
C GLY A 15 8.31 21.73 27.49
N LEU A 16 8.21 20.52 26.94
CA LEU A 16 9.30 19.85 26.22
C LEU A 16 9.48 20.44 24.82
N PRO A 17 10.68 20.83 24.39
CA PRO A 17 10.89 21.36 23.05
C PRO A 17 10.56 20.29 21.99
N LEU A 18 9.80 20.68 20.97
CA LEU A 18 9.53 19.81 19.83
C LEU A 18 10.72 19.87 18.86
N PRO A 19 11.30 18.71 18.49
CA PRO A 19 12.40 18.67 17.52
C PRO A 19 11.93 19.15 16.15
N SER A 20 12.82 19.83 15.42
CA SER A 20 12.53 20.25 14.05
C SER A 20 12.43 19.02 13.14
N PRO A 21 11.41 18.92 12.27
CA PRO A 21 11.19 17.79 11.35
C PRO A 21 12.28 17.68 10.27
N LEU A 22 13.24 18.61 10.19
CA LEU A 22 14.37 18.54 9.28
C LEU A 22 15.38 17.41 9.59
N HIS A 23 15.19 16.64 10.67
CA HIS A 23 15.94 15.43 10.92
C HIS A 23 15.05 14.21 11.21
N GLY A 24 14.50 13.65 10.14
CA GLY A 24 14.07 12.25 10.08
C GLY A 24 15.07 11.40 9.28
N ASN A 25 16.07 10.86 9.97
CA ASN A 25 16.97 9.75 9.58
C ASN A 25 17.68 9.78 8.20
N GLY A 26 18.85 10.43 8.15
CA GLY A 26 19.84 10.19 7.10
C GLY A 26 20.94 11.25 7.01
N GLN A 27 22.12 10.93 7.53
CA GLN A 27 23.42 11.61 7.38
C GLN A 27 23.62 12.98 8.06
N ALA A 28 24.56 12.97 9.01
CA ALA A 28 25.21 14.15 9.56
C ALA A 28 26.07 14.81 8.48
N ASN A 29 25.61 15.93 7.92
CA ASN A 29 26.45 16.86 7.16
C ASN A 29 26.35 18.28 7.76
N GLY A 30 27.25 18.57 8.68
CA GLY A 30 28.18 19.71 8.61
C GLY A 30 27.72 21.16 8.44
N HIS A 31 26.42 21.48 8.44
CA HIS A 31 25.97 22.88 8.34
C HIS A 31 25.05 23.27 9.48
N ALA A 32 25.54 24.19 10.33
CA ALA A 32 24.82 24.80 11.43
C ALA A 32 23.68 25.68 10.88
N HIS A 33 22.51 25.07 10.68
CA HIS A 33 21.27 25.79 10.45
C HIS A 33 20.51 25.92 11.78
N ASP A 34 20.06 27.15 12.06
CA ASP A 34 19.38 27.66 13.26
C ASP A 34 18.41 26.61 13.89
N GLU A 35 18.87 25.92 14.94
CA GLU A 35 18.14 24.89 15.70
C GLU A 35 17.04 25.51 16.59
N ARG A 36 16.09 26.23 15.99
CA ARG A 36 14.95 26.75 16.76
C ARG A 36 13.87 25.67 16.84
N PRO A 37 13.45 25.25 18.05
CA PRO A 37 12.34 24.32 18.19
C PRO A 37 11.06 24.92 17.60
N LEU A 38 10.31 24.14 16.82
CA LEU A 38 9.06 24.58 16.18
C LEU A 38 7.92 24.84 17.19
N GLY A 39 8.09 24.39 18.42
CA GLY A 39 7.12 24.56 19.49
C GLY A 39 7.52 23.81 20.75
N ARG A 40 6.58 23.70 21.69
CA ARG A 40 6.76 22.92 22.93
C ARG A 40 5.55 22.00 23.15
N LEU A 41 5.82 20.79 23.60
CA LEU A 41 4.83 19.82 24.07
C LEU A 41 4.56 20.06 25.55
N PHE A 42 3.30 20.28 25.89
CA PHE A 42 2.83 20.37 27.28
C PHE A 42 1.96 19.16 27.59
N LEU A 43 2.14 18.58 28.77
CA LEU A 43 1.25 17.55 29.30
C LEU A 43 0.27 18.20 30.28
N GLN A 44 -1.02 18.02 30.03
CA GLN A 44 -2.04 18.54 30.92
C GLN A 44 -2.14 17.67 32.17
N THR A 45 -1.51 18.09 33.26
CA THR A 45 -1.51 17.38 34.56
C THR A 45 -2.48 17.97 35.57
N GLN A 46 -2.99 19.18 35.31
CA GLN A 46 -3.93 19.87 36.19
C GLN A 46 -5.37 19.67 35.73
N GLN A 47 -6.30 19.56 36.68
CA GLN A 47 -7.72 19.51 36.35
C GLN A 47 -8.20 20.92 36.01
N MET A 48 -8.31 21.20 34.72
CA MET A 48 -8.91 22.44 34.21
C MET A 48 -10.39 22.16 33.94
N GLN A 49 -11.25 22.60 34.85
CA GLN A 49 -12.68 22.54 34.65
C GLN A 49 -13.19 23.92 34.27
N ASP A 50 -13.85 23.96 33.13
CA ASP A 50 -14.68 25.08 32.72
C ASP A 50 -16.11 24.57 32.52
N ASP A 51 -17.10 25.41 32.85
CA ASP A 51 -18.51 25.06 32.74
C ASP A 51 -18.88 24.97 31.25
N LEU A 52 -18.81 23.75 30.73
CA LEU A 52 -19.44 23.41 29.48
C LEU A 52 -20.95 23.70 29.59
N PRO A 53 -21.60 24.19 28.52
CA PRO A 53 -23.03 24.46 28.55
C PRO A 53 -23.78 23.20 29.02
N GLY A 54 -24.54 23.34 30.11
CA GLY A 54 -25.22 22.23 30.75
C GLY A 54 -26.13 21.51 29.75
N GLY A 55 -25.83 20.23 29.49
CA GLY A 55 -26.64 19.40 28.59
C GLY A 55 -25.93 18.85 27.36
N LEU A 56 -24.60 18.97 27.21
CA LEU A 56 -23.88 18.25 26.16
C LEU A 56 -24.04 16.73 26.32
N PRO A 57 -24.73 16.04 25.39
CA PRO A 57 -24.88 14.60 25.44
C PRO A 57 -23.55 13.92 25.10
N GLY A 58 -23.12 12.93 25.90
CA GLY A 58 -21.92 12.16 25.61
C GLY A 58 -21.18 11.59 26.80
N ASN A 59 -20.04 10.95 26.51
CA ASN A 59 -19.17 10.28 27.46
C ASN A 59 -18.34 11.30 28.28
N ARG A 60 -18.11 11.01 29.56
CA ARG A 60 -17.35 11.86 30.50
C ARG A 60 -15.96 12.30 29.99
N PRO A 61 -15.17 11.43 29.31
CA PRO A 61 -13.85 11.79 28.78
C PRO A 61 -13.89 12.88 27.70
N ASP A 62 -14.83 12.81 26.75
CA ASP A 62 -14.99 13.83 25.69
C ASP A 62 -15.22 15.21 26.30
N ASN A 63 -16.14 15.27 27.27
CA ASN A 63 -16.48 16.51 27.94
C ASN A 63 -15.28 17.06 28.74
N ASN A 64 -14.45 16.20 29.33
CA ASN A 64 -13.23 16.64 30.01
C ASN A 64 -12.21 17.25 29.02
N ILE A 65 -12.04 16.65 27.83
CA ILE A 65 -11.16 17.17 26.78
C ILE A 65 -11.66 18.53 26.29
N LEU A 66 -12.97 18.64 26.02
CA LEU A 66 -13.59 19.89 25.58
C LEU A 66 -13.51 20.99 26.65
N GLY A 67 -13.77 20.65 27.91
CA GLY A 67 -13.66 21.59 29.04
C GLY A 67 -12.22 22.09 29.20
N THR A 68 -11.23 21.22 29.05
CA THR A 68 -9.81 21.60 29.06
C THR A 68 -9.46 22.55 27.91
N ALA A 69 -9.87 22.22 26.68
CA ALA A 69 -9.61 23.06 25.51
C ALA A 69 -10.25 24.45 25.64
N LEU A 70 -11.46 24.51 26.19
CA LEU A 70 -12.15 25.76 26.48
C LEU A 70 -11.44 26.59 27.56
N ALA A 71 -11.05 25.95 28.67
CA ALA A 71 -10.31 26.59 29.75
C ALA A 71 -8.98 27.18 29.25
N LEU A 72 -8.26 26.43 28.42
CA LEU A 72 -7.01 26.88 27.79
C LEU A 72 -7.24 28.09 26.87
N SER A 73 -8.32 28.09 26.09
CA SER A 73 -8.69 29.20 25.21
C SER A 73 -8.92 30.49 26.01
N ARG A 74 -9.52 30.39 27.20
CA ARG A 74 -9.74 31.54 28.09
C ARG A 74 -8.47 31.98 28.83
N LEU A 75 -7.63 31.03 29.24
CA LEU A 75 -6.36 31.32 29.94
C LEU A 75 -5.33 31.99 29.01
N ARG A 76 -5.44 31.73 27.70
CA ARG A 76 -4.51 32.21 26.66
C ARG A 76 -5.26 32.93 25.53
N PRO A 77 -5.93 34.07 25.80
CA PRO A 77 -6.69 34.78 24.76
C PRO A 77 -5.81 35.26 23.59
N GLU A 78 -4.51 35.39 23.80
CA GLU A 78 -3.52 35.76 22.81
C GLU A 78 -3.08 34.60 21.89
N ARG A 79 -3.55 33.36 22.14
CA ARG A 79 -3.22 32.18 21.33
C ARG A 79 -4.46 31.42 20.91
N GLN A 80 -4.50 31.01 19.65
CA GLN A 80 -5.56 30.13 19.17
C GLN A 80 -5.35 28.72 19.73
N VAL A 81 -6.38 28.20 20.40
CA VAL A 81 -6.43 26.80 20.85
C VAL A 81 -7.19 25.98 19.79
N VAL A 82 -6.55 24.90 19.33
CA VAL A 82 -7.09 24.01 18.31
C VAL A 82 -7.17 22.60 18.87
N LEU A 83 -8.36 22.00 18.82
CA LEU A 83 -8.55 20.59 19.15
C LEU A 83 -8.26 19.74 17.91
N VAL A 84 -7.20 18.94 17.95
CA VAL A 84 -6.90 17.95 16.91
C VAL A 84 -7.37 16.58 17.39
N SER A 85 -8.26 15.94 16.63
CA SER A 85 -8.78 14.61 16.95
C SER A 85 -9.09 13.82 15.67
N LYS A 86 -9.12 12.50 15.75
CA LYS A 86 -9.65 11.60 14.69
C LYS A 86 -11.15 11.36 14.82
N ASP A 87 -11.74 11.60 16.00
CA ASP A 87 -13.16 11.37 16.25
C ASP A 87 -13.99 12.53 15.71
N ILE A 88 -14.80 12.25 14.68
CA ILE A 88 -15.68 13.24 14.05
C ILE A 88 -16.72 13.80 15.03
N ASN A 89 -17.26 12.98 15.94
CA ASN A 89 -18.25 13.41 16.92
C ASN A 89 -17.63 14.38 17.92
N LEU A 90 -16.40 14.11 18.37
CA LEU A 90 -15.68 15.02 19.27
C LEU A 90 -15.41 16.37 18.59
N ARG A 91 -15.01 16.37 17.31
CA ARG A 91 -14.78 17.62 16.55
C ARG A 91 -16.07 18.41 16.30
N ILE A 92 -17.18 17.73 16.04
CA ILE A 92 -18.50 18.38 15.90
C ILE A 92 -18.90 19.03 17.22
N LYS A 93 -18.77 18.32 18.35
CA LYS A 93 -19.04 18.89 19.68
C LYS A 93 -18.14 20.08 19.98
N ALA A 94 -16.85 19.99 19.67
CA ALA A 94 -15.89 21.09 19.85
C ALA A 94 -16.34 22.36 19.12
N ARG A 95 -16.71 22.24 17.85
CA ARG A 95 -17.25 23.37 17.07
C ARG A 95 -18.54 23.91 17.67
N ALA A 96 -19.43 23.04 18.16
CA ALA A 96 -20.68 23.45 18.80
C ALA A 96 -20.45 24.25 20.10
N VAL A 97 -19.36 23.99 20.82
CA VAL A 97 -18.98 24.73 22.05
C VAL A 97 -18.01 25.89 21.80
N GLY A 98 -17.72 26.21 20.53
CA GLY A 98 -16.87 27.33 20.16
C GLY A 98 -15.36 27.07 20.23
N VAL A 99 -14.93 25.81 20.33
CA VAL A 99 -13.52 25.41 20.22
C VAL A 99 -13.22 25.05 18.76
N HIS A 100 -12.23 25.70 18.15
CA HIS A 100 -11.78 25.34 16.80
C HIS A 100 -11.25 23.91 16.80
N ALA A 101 -11.68 23.11 15.83
CA ALA A 101 -11.30 21.71 15.76
C ALA A 101 -10.89 21.30 14.36
N GLU A 102 -9.75 20.60 14.30
CA GLU A 102 -9.10 20.14 13.09
C GLU A 102 -9.01 18.62 13.08
N ASP A 103 -9.04 18.08 11.86
CA ASP A 103 -8.84 16.66 11.65
C ASP A 103 -7.35 16.32 11.83
N TYR A 104 -7.06 15.16 12.40
CA TYR A 104 -5.68 14.69 12.52
C TYR A 104 -5.18 14.23 11.13
N GLN A 105 -4.27 15.00 10.53
CA GLN A 105 -3.83 14.79 9.14
C GLN A 105 -2.57 13.93 8.97
N ASN A 106 -1.84 13.57 10.02
CA ASN A 106 -0.56 12.84 9.90
C ASN A 106 -0.67 11.45 9.24
N ASP A 107 -1.87 10.88 9.17
CA ASP A 107 -2.14 9.62 8.46
C ASP A 107 -2.72 9.84 7.04
N LYS A 108 -3.03 11.08 6.64
CA LYS A 108 -3.46 11.39 5.27
C LYS A 108 -2.23 11.52 4.39
N VAL A 109 -2.15 10.64 3.41
CA VAL A 109 -1.00 10.51 2.51
C VAL A 109 -1.11 11.49 1.34
N LEU A 110 -2.34 11.79 0.92
CA LEU A 110 -2.68 12.66 -0.21
C LEU A 110 -3.95 13.46 0.11
N ASP A 111 -4.03 14.68 -0.43
CA ASP A 111 -5.25 15.50 -0.39
C ASP A 111 -6.32 15.00 -1.39
N ASP A 112 -5.87 14.38 -2.50
CA ASP A 112 -6.70 13.79 -3.56
C ASP A 112 -6.10 12.46 -4.04
N VAL A 113 -6.95 11.45 -4.19
CA VAL A 113 -6.58 10.11 -4.66
C VAL A 113 -6.28 10.09 -6.15
N ALA A 114 -6.77 11.09 -6.90
CA ALA A 114 -6.36 11.32 -8.28
C ALA A 114 -4.85 11.63 -8.40
N LEU A 115 -4.20 12.07 -7.31
CA LEU A 115 -2.75 12.30 -7.25
C LEU A 115 -1.96 11.04 -6.84
N LEU A 116 -2.64 9.90 -6.64
CA LEU A 116 -1.95 8.66 -6.31
C LEU A 116 -1.05 8.26 -7.47
N TYR A 117 0.22 8.03 -7.15
CA TYR A 117 1.20 7.51 -8.11
C TYR A 117 0.64 6.25 -8.78
N SER A 118 0.51 6.26 -10.11
CA SER A 118 -0.15 5.19 -10.85
C SER A 118 0.76 3.99 -11.16
N GLY A 119 2.07 4.15 -10.95
CA GLY A 119 3.06 3.17 -11.35
C GLY A 119 3.42 3.21 -12.84
N THR A 120 2.73 4.05 -13.63
CA THR A 120 2.94 4.14 -15.08
C THR A 120 3.19 5.58 -15.54
N ALA A 121 3.87 5.75 -16.66
CA ALA A 121 3.96 7.02 -17.36
C ALA A 121 3.89 6.83 -18.87
N VAL A 122 3.15 7.71 -19.54
CA VAL A 122 3.07 7.74 -21.00
C VAL A 122 4.23 8.58 -21.54
N LEU A 123 4.97 8.04 -22.49
CA LEU A 123 6.02 8.75 -23.21
C LEU A 123 5.37 9.60 -24.32
N PRO A 124 5.77 10.87 -24.47
CA PRO A 124 5.23 11.73 -25.52
C PRO A 124 5.69 11.27 -26.91
N THR A 125 4.98 11.70 -27.95
CA THR A 125 5.27 11.27 -29.33
C THR A 125 6.64 11.75 -29.84
N ASP A 126 7.14 12.87 -29.32
CA ASP A 126 8.46 13.44 -29.62
C ASP A 126 9.57 12.92 -28.69
N PHE A 127 9.30 11.86 -27.90
CA PHE A 127 10.22 11.31 -26.92
C PHE A 127 11.61 11.00 -27.49
N TRP A 128 11.66 10.39 -28.68
CA TRP A 128 12.91 10.01 -29.34
C TRP A 128 13.72 11.19 -29.87
N GLU A 129 13.09 12.34 -30.15
CA GLU A 129 13.79 13.54 -30.59
C GLU A 129 14.66 14.12 -29.47
N THR A 130 14.18 14.01 -28.23
CA THR A 130 14.82 14.56 -27.03
C THR A 130 15.70 13.54 -26.30
N HIS A 131 15.37 12.24 -26.35
CA HIS A 131 16.06 11.19 -25.58
C HIS A 131 16.85 10.19 -26.43
N GLY A 132 16.76 10.25 -27.77
CA GLY A 132 17.37 9.27 -28.66
C GLY A 132 18.83 9.51 -29.05
N ARG A 133 19.34 10.76 -28.94
CA ARG A 133 20.66 11.13 -29.50
C ARG A 133 21.84 10.38 -28.87
N ASP A 134 21.85 10.25 -27.54
CA ASP A 134 22.92 9.61 -26.78
C ASP A 134 22.48 8.29 -26.15
N MET A 135 21.43 7.67 -26.72
CA MET A 135 20.89 6.41 -26.22
C MET A 135 21.92 5.29 -26.35
N GLN A 136 22.19 4.59 -25.25
CA GLN A 136 23.00 3.37 -25.25
C GLN A 136 22.08 2.17 -25.10
N CYS A 137 22.34 1.11 -25.86
CA CYS A 137 21.62 -0.16 -25.75
C CYS A 137 22.63 -1.28 -25.44
N TRP A 138 22.31 -2.11 -24.46
CA TRP A 138 23.09 -3.31 -24.15
C TRP A 138 22.19 -4.44 -23.68
N THR A 139 22.72 -5.65 -23.72
CA THR A 139 22.03 -6.85 -23.26
C THR A 139 22.67 -7.35 -21.98
N GLN A 140 21.86 -7.71 -20.99
CA GLN A 140 22.31 -8.32 -19.74
C GLN A 140 21.50 -9.61 -19.50
N GLY A 141 22.10 -10.75 -19.83
CA GLY A 141 21.37 -12.02 -19.92
C GLY A 141 20.35 -11.98 -21.06
N GLU A 142 19.09 -12.30 -20.77
CA GLU A 142 17.97 -12.21 -21.73
C GLU A 142 17.30 -10.82 -21.73
N ARG A 143 17.78 -9.88 -20.90
CA ARG A 143 17.18 -8.56 -20.74
C ARG A 143 17.86 -7.55 -21.68
N THR A 144 17.05 -6.80 -22.42
CA THR A 144 17.51 -5.63 -23.18
C THR A 144 17.36 -4.38 -22.32
N LEU A 145 18.45 -3.62 -22.19
CA LEU A 145 18.49 -2.38 -21.42
C LEU A 145 18.87 -1.21 -22.31
N TYR A 146 18.28 -0.06 -22.00
CA TYR A 146 18.57 1.21 -22.63
C TYR A 146 18.98 2.21 -21.56
N ARG A 147 20.01 3.01 -21.84
CA ARG A 147 20.34 4.20 -21.08
C ARG A 147 19.82 5.39 -21.87
N LEU A 148 18.91 6.12 -21.24
CA LEU A 148 18.25 7.28 -21.79
C LEU A 148 18.75 8.52 -21.05
N GLN A 149 18.96 9.59 -21.80
CA GLN A 149 19.34 10.89 -21.26
C GLN A 149 18.33 11.93 -21.71
N GLY A 150 17.80 12.72 -20.77
CA GLY A 150 16.89 13.82 -21.09
C GLY A 150 16.06 14.29 -19.90
N PRO A 151 15.28 15.37 -20.09
CA PRO A 151 14.62 16.07 -18.99
C PRO A 151 13.55 15.22 -18.28
N LEU A 152 12.85 14.33 -19.00
CA LEU A 152 11.77 13.52 -18.42
C LEU A 152 12.28 12.48 -17.43
N THR A 153 13.53 12.06 -17.57
CA THR A 153 14.13 11.01 -16.72
C THR A 153 14.27 11.43 -15.26
N ALA A 154 14.27 12.74 -14.98
CA ALA A 154 14.38 13.29 -13.62
C ALA A 154 13.10 13.11 -12.80
N ASP A 155 11.95 12.99 -13.46
CA ASP A 155 10.64 12.84 -12.83
C ASP A 155 10.22 11.36 -12.69
N TRP A 156 11.09 10.44 -13.12
CA TRP A 156 10.82 9.01 -13.07
C TRP A 156 11.15 8.41 -11.71
N TYR A 157 10.42 7.36 -11.38
CA TYR A 157 10.64 6.53 -10.20
C TYR A 157 11.27 5.20 -10.58
N PRO A 158 12.08 4.58 -9.70
CA PRO A 158 12.46 3.19 -9.86
C PRO A 158 11.23 2.28 -10.02
N GLN A 159 11.35 1.28 -10.88
CA GLN A 159 10.28 0.34 -11.25
C GLN A 159 9.03 0.95 -11.87
N GLN A 160 9.06 2.25 -12.25
CA GLN A 160 7.98 2.85 -13.01
C GLN A 160 7.88 2.22 -14.40
N CYS A 161 6.66 1.90 -14.81
CA CYS A 161 6.37 1.32 -16.12
C CYS A 161 6.11 2.42 -17.14
N ILE A 162 7.04 2.59 -18.08
CA ILE A 162 6.93 3.61 -19.13
C ILE A 162 6.49 2.98 -20.44
N TRP A 163 5.68 3.69 -21.21
CA TRP A 163 5.16 3.18 -22.47
C TRP A 163 4.82 4.29 -23.46
N GLN A 164 4.87 3.98 -24.76
CA GLN A 164 4.47 4.91 -25.83
C GLN A 164 3.15 4.47 -26.44
N ASP A 165 2.23 5.42 -26.67
CA ASP A 165 0.90 5.15 -27.24
C ASP A 165 0.93 5.08 -28.78
N GLU A 166 1.76 4.16 -29.28
CA GLU A 166 1.89 3.87 -30.71
C GLU A 166 2.08 2.38 -30.95
N GLU A 167 1.74 1.92 -32.17
CA GLU A 167 1.92 0.52 -32.54
C GLU A 167 3.41 0.17 -32.59
N GLY A 168 3.81 -0.84 -31.81
CA GLY A 168 5.23 -1.20 -31.65
C GLY A 168 6.04 -0.23 -30.79
N GLY A 169 5.37 0.70 -30.09
CA GLY A 169 5.99 1.64 -29.17
C GLY A 169 6.75 0.94 -28.05
N LEU A 170 7.70 1.66 -27.45
CA LEU A 170 8.49 1.15 -26.34
C LEU A 170 7.58 0.81 -25.15
N GLU A 171 7.79 -0.35 -24.55
CA GLU A 171 7.30 -0.70 -23.22
C GLU A 171 8.49 -1.11 -22.35
N ALA A 172 8.72 -0.38 -21.26
CA ALA A 172 9.90 -0.59 -20.43
C ALA A 172 9.60 -0.34 -18.94
N ILE A 173 10.49 -0.85 -18.09
CA ILE A 173 10.50 -0.59 -16.64
C ILE A 173 11.77 0.17 -16.30
N VAL A 174 11.64 1.28 -15.59
CA VAL A 174 12.78 2.07 -15.09
C VAL A 174 13.53 1.26 -14.03
N ARG A 175 14.84 1.05 -14.22
CA ARG A 175 15.68 0.28 -13.28
C ARG A 175 16.54 1.17 -12.40
N ARG A 176 17.00 2.28 -12.96
CA ARG A 176 17.84 3.25 -12.25
C ARG A 176 17.53 4.64 -12.71
N VAL A 177 17.46 5.57 -11.76
CA VAL A 177 17.31 7.00 -12.01
C VAL A 177 18.55 7.72 -11.49
N GLY A 178 19.05 8.68 -12.27
CA GLY A 178 20.29 9.42 -12.00
C GLY A 178 20.19 10.88 -12.42
N GLY A 179 19.09 11.55 -12.04
CA GLY A 179 18.79 12.91 -12.49
C GLY A 179 18.34 12.89 -13.95
N SER A 180 19.11 13.51 -14.85
CA SER A 180 18.79 13.55 -16.28
C SER A 180 19.20 12.28 -17.06
N VAL A 181 19.50 11.19 -16.37
CA VAL A 181 19.85 9.90 -16.98
C VAL A 181 19.07 8.80 -16.28
N ALA A 182 18.49 7.88 -17.03
CA ALA A 182 17.83 6.70 -16.51
C ALA A 182 18.20 5.44 -17.30
N ASP A 183 18.38 4.33 -16.60
CA ASP A 183 18.52 3.01 -17.20
C ASP A 183 17.13 2.35 -17.17
N VAL A 184 16.62 1.96 -18.33
CA VAL A 184 15.32 1.30 -18.49
C VAL A 184 15.51 -0.07 -19.10
N GLN A 185 14.65 -1.00 -18.74
CA GLN A 185 14.68 -2.37 -19.25
C GLN A 185 13.43 -2.63 -20.08
N GLN A 186 13.58 -3.17 -21.28
CA GLN A 186 12.45 -3.66 -22.06
C GLN A 186 11.71 -4.75 -21.29
N VAL A 187 10.38 -4.69 -21.31
CA VAL A 187 9.56 -5.70 -20.65
C VAL A 187 9.55 -7.01 -21.43
N ALA A 188 9.43 -8.12 -20.72
CA ALA A 188 9.07 -9.38 -21.33
C ALA A 188 7.60 -9.31 -21.80
N ASP A 189 7.33 -9.97 -22.92
CA ASP A 189 5.98 -10.09 -23.47
C ASP A 189 5.29 -11.33 -22.93
N PHE A 190 4.49 -11.15 -21.87
CA PHE A 190 3.61 -12.16 -21.28
C PHE A 190 2.23 -12.21 -21.97
N ARG A 191 2.01 -11.48 -23.07
CA ARG A 191 0.79 -11.57 -23.88
C ARG A 191 0.86 -12.70 -24.89
N ASN A 192 2.05 -13.22 -25.15
CA ASN A 192 2.25 -14.42 -25.95
C ASN A 192 2.00 -15.69 -25.11
N ALA A 193 1.20 -16.61 -25.63
CA ALA A 193 0.89 -17.87 -24.97
C ALA A 193 2.15 -18.72 -24.64
N ASN A 194 3.20 -18.61 -25.47
CA ASN A 194 4.47 -19.31 -25.24
C ASN A 194 5.22 -18.80 -24.01
N HIS A 195 4.90 -17.60 -23.54
CA HIS A 195 5.49 -17.00 -22.35
C HIS A 195 4.49 -16.94 -21.19
N SER A 196 3.41 -17.72 -21.23
CA SER A 196 2.42 -17.72 -20.15
C SER A 196 3.04 -18.02 -18.77
N VAL A 197 2.55 -17.34 -17.74
CA VAL A 197 2.97 -17.55 -16.36
C VAL A 197 1.96 -18.49 -15.71
N TRP A 198 2.35 -19.74 -15.46
CA TRP A 198 1.46 -20.77 -14.92
C TRP A 198 0.13 -20.87 -15.68
N GLY A 199 0.20 -20.86 -17.02
CA GLY A 199 -0.97 -20.91 -17.92
C GLY A 199 -1.72 -19.59 -18.09
N ILE A 200 -1.33 -18.52 -17.38
CA ILE A 200 -1.96 -17.20 -17.50
C ILE A 200 -1.18 -16.31 -18.45
N VAL A 201 -1.91 -15.68 -19.37
CA VAL A 201 -1.40 -14.75 -20.37
C VAL A 201 -1.92 -13.36 -20.04
N ALA A 202 -1.08 -12.33 -20.12
CA ALA A 202 -1.50 -10.95 -19.97
C ALA A 202 -2.44 -10.55 -21.11
N ARG A 203 -3.61 -9.97 -20.78
CA ARG A 203 -4.60 -9.55 -21.79
C ARG A 203 -4.41 -8.12 -22.27
N ASN A 204 -3.76 -7.31 -21.47
CA ASN A 204 -3.49 -5.91 -21.78
C ASN A 204 -2.12 -5.50 -21.21
N ARG A 205 -1.73 -4.27 -21.50
CA ARG A 205 -0.43 -3.71 -21.10
C ARG A 205 -0.23 -3.62 -19.60
N GLU A 206 -1.27 -3.25 -18.86
CA GLU A 206 -1.22 -3.13 -17.41
C GLU A 206 -0.97 -4.50 -16.75
N GLN A 207 -1.64 -5.55 -17.23
CA GLN A 207 -1.39 -6.92 -16.79
C GLN A 207 0.01 -7.42 -17.19
N ASN A 208 0.51 -7.02 -18.37
CA ASN A 208 1.86 -7.37 -18.79
C ASN A 208 2.92 -6.75 -17.87
N PHE A 209 2.77 -5.47 -17.55
CA PHE A 209 3.61 -4.79 -16.57
C PHE A 209 3.51 -5.42 -15.18
N ALA A 210 2.30 -5.75 -14.72
CA ALA A 210 2.10 -6.43 -13.44
C ALA A 210 2.87 -7.77 -13.38
N LEU A 211 2.78 -8.62 -14.42
CA LEU A 211 3.54 -9.88 -14.47
C LEU A 211 5.04 -9.64 -14.49
N ASN A 212 5.53 -8.63 -15.21
CA ASN A 212 6.95 -8.27 -15.19
C ASN A 212 7.42 -7.90 -13.77
N LEU A 213 6.67 -7.07 -13.03
CA LEU A 213 7.00 -6.71 -11.65
C LEU A 213 6.91 -7.91 -10.69
N LEU A 214 5.88 -8.75 -10.83
CA LEU A 214 5.67 -9.92 -9.98
C LEU A 214 6.76 -10.98 -10.19
N MET A 215 7.17 -11.21 -11.44
CA MET A 215 8.15 -12.23 -11.82
C MET A 215 9.60 -11.77 -11.67
N ASP A 216 9.84 -10.47 -11.46
CA ASP A 216 11.20 -9.97 -11.28
C ASP A 216 11.73 -10.26 -9.87
N PRO A 217 12.81 -11.03 -9.71
CA PRO A 217 13.35 -11.35 -8.40
C PRO A 217 13.99 -10.17 -7.66
N GLU A 218 14.31 -9.09 -8.37
CA GLU A 218 14.88 -7.87 -7.76
C GLU A 218 13.81 -6.96 -7.15
N VAL A 219 12.52 -7.27 -7.33
CA VAL A 219 11.40 -6.50 -6.77
C VAL A 219 10.82 -7.25 -5.57
N ASP A 220 11.15 -6.82 -4.36
CA ASP A 220 10.72 -7.48 -3.13
C ASP A 220 9.28 -7.13 -2.73
N PHE A 221 8.83 -5.92 -3.07
CA PHE A 221 7.49 -5.44 -2.71
C PHE A 221 6.71 -5.04 -3.96
N VAL A 222 5.51 -5.59 -4.14
CA VAL A 222 4.65 -5.25 -5.27
C VAL A 222 3.28 -4.83 -4.76
N THR A 223 2.76 -3.71 -5.27
CA THR A 223 1.39 -3.27 -5.01
C THR A 223 0.61 -3.26 -6.31
N LEU A 224 -0.48 -4.03 -6.36
CA LEU A 224 -1.41 -4.05 -7.48
C LEU A 224 -2.73 -3.43 -7.03
N LEU A 225 -3.05 -2.26 -7.58
CA LEU A 225 -4.33 -1.59 -7.37
C LEU A 225 -5.21 -1.78 -8.59
N GLY A 226 -6.52 -1.65 -8.42
CA GLY A 226 -7.45 -1.66 -9.54
C GLY A 226 -8.82 -2.16 -9.13
N GLN A 227 -9.81 -1.94 -9.98
CA GLN A 227 -11.18 -2.37 -9.72
C GLN A 227 -11.32 -3.89 -9.62
N ALA A 228 -12.45 -4.39 -9.10
CA ALA A 228 -12.70 -5.84 -9.13
C ALA A 228 -12.69 -6.37 -10.59
N GLY A 229 -12.28 -7.61 -10.82
CA GLY A 229 -12.22 -8.19 -12.17
C GLY A 229 -11.03 -7.78 -13.04
N THR A 230 -10.10 -6.94 -12.57
CA THR A 230 -8.86 -6.61 -13.30
C THR A 230 -7.79 -7.70 -13.27
N GLY A 231 -8.03 -8.79 -12.53
CA GLY A 231 -7.13 -9.96 -12.48
C GLY A 231 -6.04 -9.92 -11.42
N LYS A 232 -6.04 -8.93 -10.50
CA LYS A 232 -5.01 -8.77 -9.43
C LYS A 232 -4.63 -10.08 -8.73
N THR A 233 -5.63 -10.76 -8.14
CA THR A 233 -5.42 -12.00 -7.38
C THR A 233 -4.98 -13.14 -8.27
N LEU A 234 -5.56 -13.27 -9.47
CA LEU A 234 -5.18 -14.29 -10.45
C LEU A 234 -3.72 -14.15 -10.88
N LEU A 235 -3.28 -12.94 -11.27
CA LEU A 235 -1.90 -12.67 -11.69
C LEU A 235 -0.91 -12.91 -10.54
N ALA A 236 -1.23 -12.46 -9.33
CA ALA A 236 -0.40 -12.65 -8.16
C ALA A 236 -0.24 -14.13 -7.78
N LEU A 237 -1.31 -14.92 -7.88
CA LEU A 237 -1.29 -16.37 -7.65
C LEU A 237 -0.50 -17.09 -8.74
N ALA A 238 -0.74 -16.78 -10.02
CA ALA A 238 -0.01 -17.39 -11.13
C ALA A 238 1.50 -17.16 -11.01
N ALA A 239 1.92 -15.91 -10.75
CA ALA A 239 3.32 -15.58 -10.52
C ALA A 239 3.89 -16.22 -9.26
N GLY A 240 3.11 -16.30 -8.18
CA GLY A 240 3.50 -16.97 -6.95
C GLY A 240 3.71 -18.48 -7.15
N LEU A 241 2.82 -19.13 -7.89
CA LEU A 241 2.88 -20.57 -8.20
C LEU A 241 4.06 -20.88 -9.12
N ALA A 242 4.25 -20.14 -10.21
CA ALA A 242 5.42 -20.28 -11.07
C ALA A 242 6.72 -20.17 -10.25
N GLN A 243 6.82 -19.17 -9.36
CA GLN A 243 8.02 -18.97 -8.57
C GLN A 243 8.19 -19.98 -7.41
N THR A 244 7.13 -20.65 -6.98
CA THR A 244 7.17 -21.63 -5.88
C THR A 244 7.31 -23.07 -6.39
N MET A 245 6.67 -23.41 -7.50
CA MET A 245 6.57 -24.77 -8.03
C MET A 245 7.58 -25.02 -9.16
N ASP A 246 7.63 -24.15 -10.17
CA ASP A 246 8.56 -24.31 -11.30
C ASP A 246 9.97 -23.86 -10.92
N MET A 247 10.10 -22.61 -10.48
CA MET A 247 11.40 -21.99 -10.22
C MET A 247 11.96 -22.31 -8.84
N LYS A 248 11.12 -22.80 -7.92
CA LYS A 248 11.48 -23.15 -6.52
C LYS A 248 12.21 -22.03 -5.77
N ARG A 249 11.93 -20.77 -6.12
CA ARG A 249 12.50 -19.57 -5.48
C ARG A 249 11.91 -19.36 -4.09
N TYR A 250 10.62 -19.59 -3.96
CA TYR A 250 9.90 -19.51 -2.68
C TYR A 250 9.49 -20.90 -2.21
N ARG A 251 9.44 -21.09 -0.89
CA ARG A 251 9.09 -22.38 -0.27
C ARG A 251 7.58 -22.61 -0.23
N GLU A 252 6.82 -21.55 0.00
CA GLU A 252 5.36 -21.56 0.06
C GLU A 252 4.81 -20.15 -0.19
N ILE A 253 3.55 -20.12 -0.61
CA ILE A 253 2.72 -18.93 -0.72
C ILE A 253 1.96 -18.77 0.59
N VAL A 254 2.06 -17.61 1.22
CA VAL A 254 1.27 -17.26 2.42
C VAL A 254 0.24 -16.23 2.00
N MET A 255 -1.05 -16.55 2.12
CA MET A 255 -2.12 -15.61 1.79
C MET A 255 -2.81 -15.14 3.06
N THR A 256 -3.08 -13.83 3.13
CA THR A 256 -3.84 -13.23 4.21
C THR A 256 -4.80 -12.17 3.66
N ARG A 257 -5.95 -12.02 4.32
CA ARG A 257 -6.99 -11.05 3.98
C ARG A 257 -7.54 -10.44 5.26
N VAL A 258 -7.91 -9.17 5.22
CA VAL A 258 -8.66 -8.54 6.33
C VAL A 258 -10.09 -9.08 6.32
N THR A 259 -10.54 -9.64 7.43
CA THR A 259 -11.97 -9.94 7.63
C THR A 259 -12.66 -8.67 8.12
N VAL A 260 -13.31 -7.94 7.22
CA VAL A 260 -14.23 -6.87 7.60
C VAL A 260 -15.64 -7.48 7.61
N PRO A 261 -16.32 -7.56 8.76
CA PRO A 261 -17.67 -8.10 8.80
C PRO A 261 -18.61 -7.17 8.02
N VAL A 262 -19.30 -7.71 7.02
CA VAL A 262 -20.36 -7.02 6.29
C VAL A 262 -21.69 -7.41 6.94
N GLY A 263 -22.19 -6.59 7.88
CA GLY A 263 -23.45 -6.82 8.58
C GLY A 263 -23.30 -7.27 10.04
N GLU A 264 -24.27 -8.04 10.55
CA GLU A 264 -24.20 -8.60 11.92
C GLU A 264 -22.99 -9.53 12.04
N ASP A 265 -22.18 -9.29 13.08
CA ASP A 265 -21.01 -10.09 13.39
C ASP A 265 -21.45 -11.56 13.51
N ILE A 266 -20.91 -12.44 12.65
CA ILE A 266 -21.31 -13.87 12.56
C ILE A 266 -20.96 -14.62 13.87
N GLY A 267 -20.39 -13.91 14.85
CA GLY A 267 -19.92 -14.44 16.11
C GLY A 267 -18.63 -15.23 15.91
N PHE A 268 -18.22 -15.93 16.96
CA PHE A 268 -17.04 -16.78 16.88
C PHE A 268 -17.36 -18.05 16.10
N LEU A 269 -16.82 -18.17 14.89
CA LEU A 269 -16.76 -19.46 14.20
C LEU A 269 -15.87 -20.42 15.02
N PRO A 270 -16.38 -21.57 15.50
CA PRO A 270 -15.54 -22.62 16.09
C PRO A 270 -14.72 -23.30 14.97
N GLY A 271 -13.50 -23.74 15.28
CA GLY A 271 -12.61 -24.40 14.31
C GLY A 271 -11.19 -23.85 14.28
N THR A 272 -10.39 -24.36 13.36
CA THR A 272 -9.02 -23.92 13.08
C THR A 272 -9.01 -22.51 12.46
N GLU A 273 -7.86 -21.85 12.49
CA GLU A 273 -7.69 -20.52 11.86
C GLU A 273 -8.10 -20.53 10.39
N GLU A 274 -7.73 -21.59 9.66
CA GLU A 274 -8.04 -21.76 8.24
C GLU A 274 -9.55 -21.89 8.01
N GLU A 275 -10.23 -22.75 8.76
CA GLU A 275 -11.70 -22.96 8.69
C GLU A 275 -12.48 -21.67 8.95
N LYS A 276 -11.99 -20.80 9.85
CA LYS A 276 -12.63 -19.50 10.13
C LYS A 276 -12.46 -18.50 9.00
N MET A 277 -11.37 -18.63 8.23
CA MET A 277 -11.08 -17.78 7.09
C MET A 277 -11.78 -18.27 5.81
N THR A 278 -12.09 -19.58 5.72
CA THR A 278 -12.68 -20.21 4.53
C THR A 278 -13.86 -19.45 3.92
N PRO A 279 -14.85 -18.93 4.67
CA PRO A 279 -15.97 -18.18 4.08
C PRO A 279 -15.52 -16.96 3.27
N TRP A 280 -14.40 -16.34 3.65
CA TRP A 280 -13.85 -15.16 2.99
C TRP A 280 -12.91 -15.52 1.83
N MET A 281 -12.55 -16.80 1.69
CA MET A 281 -11.56 -17.30 0.72
C MET A 281 -12.20 -17.93 -0.52
N GLY A 282 -13.52 -17.88 -0.69
CA GLY A 282 -14.19 -18.42 -1.88
C GLY A 282 -13.59 -17.92 -3.19
N ALA A 283 -13.37 -16.60 -3.32
CA ALA A 283 -12.74 -16.01 -4.49
C ALA A 283 -11.29 -16.48 -4.74
N LEU A 284 -10.55 -16.87 -3.70
CA LEU A 284 -9.24 -17.49 -3.85
C LEU A 284 -9.39 -18.90 -4.46
N LEU A 285 -10.31 -19.70 -3.94
CA LEU A 285 -10.57 -21.05 -4.44
C LEU A 285 -11.01 -21.04 -5.90
N ASP A 286 -11.88 -20.10 -6.29
CA ASP A 286 -12.32 -19.92 -7.68
C ASP A 286 -11.14 -19.61 -8.61
N ASN A 287 -10.21 -18.72 -8.20
CA ASN A 287 -9.01 -18.43 -8.98
C ASN A 287 -8.07 -19.65 -9.08
N LEU A 288 -7.95 -20.43 -8.02
CA LEU A 288 -7.16 -21.67 -8.06
C LEU A 288 -7.78 -22.70 -9.00
N GLU A 289 -9.11 -22.80 -9.06
CA GLU A 289 -9.79 -23.67 -10.01
C GLU A 289 -9.40 -23.31 -11.45
N VAL A 290 -9.48 -22.02 -11.82
CA VAL A 290 -9.06 -21.52 -13.14
C VAL A 290 -7.62 -21.92 -13.47
N LEU A 291 -6.70 -21.82 -12.51
CA LEU A 291 -5.29 -22.18 -12.70
C LEU A 291 -5.07 -23.69 -12.87
N THR A 292 -5.92 -24.52 -12.26
CA THR A 292 -5.84 -25.99 -12.36
C THR A 292 -6.54 -26.59 -13.58
N GLN A 293 -7.47 -25.85 -14.21
CA GLN A 293 -8.19 -26.31 -15.40
C GLN A 293 -7.25 -26.48 -16.62
N SER A 294 -6.08 -25.85 -16.60
CA SER A 294 -5.07 -25.88 -17.66
C SER A 294 -4.29 -27.20 -17.76
N GLU A 295 -4.34 -28.08 -16.75
CA GLU A 295 -3.51 -29.29 -16.74
C GLU A 295 -4.13 -30.48 -17.48
N VAL A 296 -3.34 -31.06 -18.39
CA VAL A 296 -3.71 -32.07 -19.41
C VAL A 296 -4.00 -33.48 -18.81
N GLY A 297 -4.19 -33.61 -17.49
CA GLY A 297 -4.18 -34.90 -16.77
C GLY A 297 -5.53 -35.55 -16.45
N GLY A 298 -6.66 -35.02 -16.94
CA GLY A 298 -8.00 -35.50 -16.56
C GLY A 298 -8.31 -35.33 -15.07
N ASP A 299 -9.35 -35.99 -14.55
CA ASP A 299 -9.79 -35.86 -13.14
C ASP A 299 -8.72 -36.23 -12.12
N TRP A 300 -7.85 -37.19 -12.45
CA TRP A 300 -6.80 -37.64 -11.54
C TRP A 300 -5.63 -36.65 -11.45
N GLY A 301 -5.22 -36.05 -12.57
CA GLY A 301 -4.24 -34.96 -12.57
C GLY A 301 -4.72 -33.75 -11.77
N ARG A 302 -6.00 -33.39 -11.92
CA ARG A 302 -6.61 -32.29 -11.15
C ARG A 302 -6.59 -32.54 -9.63
N ALA A 303 -6.90 -33.75 -9.19
CA ALA A 303 -6.86 -34.09 -7.76
C ALA A 303 -5.45 -34.04 -7.16
N ALA A 304 -4.45 -34.53 -7.89
CA ALA A 304 -3.05 -34.47 -7.46
C ALA A 304 -2.54 -33.02 -7.38
N THR A 305 -2.90 -32.19 -8.35
CA THR A 305 -2.53 -30.77 -8.39
C THR A 305 -3.22 -29.99 -7.29
N ALA A 306 -4.50 -30.28 -6.99
CA ALA A 306 -5.21 -29.69 -5.86
C ALA A 306 -4.53 -29.99 -4.51
N ASP A 307 -4.10 -31.24 -4.27
CA ASP A 307 -3.37 -31.62 -3.05
C ASP A 307 -2.00 -30.91 -2.94
N LEU A 308 -1.29 -30.77 -4.06
CA LEU A 308 -0.03 -30.01 -4.12
C LEU A 308 -0.23 -28.53 -3.83
N LEU A 309 -1.29 -27.92 -4.36
CA LEU A 309 -1.63 -26.52 -4.11
C LEU A 309 -1.97 -26.29 -2.63
N GLN A 310 -2.77 -27.15 -2.00
CA GLN A 310 -3.07 -27.07 -0.56
C GLN A 310 -1.81 -27.19 0.32
N LYS A 311 -0.80 -27.92 -0.15
CA LYS A 311 0.50 -28.02 0.54
C LYS A 311 1.36 -26.76 0.37
N ARG A 312 1.27 -26.07 -0.77
CA ARG A 312 2.10 -24.90 -1.11
C ARG A 312 1.47 -23.57 -0.75
N ILE A 313 0.15 -23.48 -0.64
CA ILE A 313 -0.58 -22.28 -0.27
C ILE A 313 -1.04 -22.41 1.17
N LYS A 314 -0.72 -21.43 2.01
CA LYS A 314 -1.11 -21.36 3.42
C LYS A 314 -1.91 -20.09 3.67
N ILE A 315 -3.19 -20.27 4.01
CA ILE A 315 -4.07 -19.17 4.41
C ILE A 315 -3.81 -18.89 5.89
N ARG A 316 -3.50 -17.63 6.22
CA ARG A 316 -3.20 -17.18 7.59
C ARG A 316 -3.97 -15.90 7.91
N SER A 317 -4.39 -15.75 9.16
CA SER A 317 -4.95 -14.49 9.65
C SER A 317 -3.84 -13.45 9.88
N LEU A 318 -4.24 -12.18 9.91
CA LEU A 318 -3.33 -11.08 10.23
C LEU A 318 -2.69 -11.21 11.62
N ASN A 319 -3.40 -11.80 12.58
CA ASN A 319 -2.90 -11.98 13.93
C ASN A 319 -1.76 -13.02 13.98
N PHE A 320 -1.83 -14.05 13.13
CA PHE A 320 -0.78 -15.07 13.04
C PHE A 320 0.54 -14.53 12.49
N MET A 321 0.48 -13.50 11.65
CA MET A 321 1.66 -12.86 11.06
C MET A 321 2.49 -12.11 12.12
N ARG A 322 1.88 -11.67 13.23
CA ARG A 322 2.55 -10.88 14.27
C ARG A 322 3.61 -11.70 15.00
N GLY A 323 4.78 -11.09 15.23
CA GLY A 323 5.86 -11.70 16.01
C GLY A 323 6.64 -12.81 15.28
N ARG A 324 6.36 -13.06 14.00
CA ARG A 324 7.08 -14.04 13.18
C ARG A 324 7.99 -13.35 12.16
N THR A 325 8.94 -14.09 11.61
CA THR A 325 9.72 -13.66 10.44
C THR A 325 9.58 -14.72 9.36
N PHE A 326 9.20 -14.31 8.16
CA PHE A 326 8.99 -15.19 7.01
C PHE A 326 10.21 -15.13 6.10
N LEU A 327 10.84 -16.29 5.88
CA LEU A 327 12.04 -16.43 5.05
C LEU A 327 11.72 -17.20 3.78
N SER A 328 12.18 -16.69 2.63
CA SER A 328 11.97 -17.33 1.33
C SER A 328 10.50 -17.64 1.03
N ARG A 329 9.59 -16.70 1.35
CA ARG A 329 8.14 -16.84 1.15
C ARG A 329 7.61 -15.90 0.08
N TYR A 330 6.50 -16.27 -0.53
CA TYR A 330 5.71 -15.36 -1.37
C TYR A 330 4.45 -14.99 -0.59
N ILE A 331 4.36 -13.77 -0.10
CA ILE A 331 3.26 -13.33 0.77
C ILE A 331 2.28 -12.52 -0.06
N ILE A 332 1.00 -12.92 -0.07
CA ILE A 332 -0.10 -12.17 -0.69
C ILE A 332 -0.97 -11.58 0.41
N ILE A 333 -1.12 -10.26 0.40
CA ILE A 333 -2.02 -9.51 1.28
C ILE A 333 -3.16 -8.99 0.42
N ASP A 334 -4.31 -9.64 0.49
CA ASP A 334 -5.50 -9.32 -0.30
C ASP A 334 -6.46 -8.40 0.48
N GLU A 335 -7.25 -7.62 -0.26
CA GLU A 335 -8.05 -6.49 0.27
C GLU A 335 -7.24 -5.55 1.17
N ALA A 336 -6.02 -5.23 0.74
CA ALA A 336 -5.09 -4.42 1.48
C ALA A 336 -5.61 -2.99 1.76
N GLN A 337 -6.59 -2.50 0.99
CA GLN A 337 -7.20 -1.18 1.22
C GLN A 337 -7.87 -1.07 2.59
N ASN A 338 -8.31 -2.20 3.16
CA ASN A 338 -8.97 -2.28 4.46
C ASN A 338 -7.98 -2.32 5.64
N LEU A 339 -6.67 -2.26 5.37
CA LEU A 339 -5.63 -2.17 6.41
C LEU A 339 -5.33 -0.72 6.76
N THR A 340 -5.06 -0.45 8.02
CA THR A 340 -4.44 0.82 8.47
C THR A 340 -2.94 0.84 8.15
N SER A 341 -2.34 2.03 8.09
CA SER A 341 -0.88 2.21 7.93
C SER A 341 -0.06 1.40 8.96
N LYS A 342 -0.52 1.36 10.22
CA LYS A 342 0.11 0.59 11.30
C LYS A 342 0.03 -0.92 11.08
N GLN A 343 -1.12 -1.44 10.62
CA GLN A 343 -1.27 -2.86 10.30
C GLN A 343 -0.39 -3.22 9.11
N MET A 344 -0.38 -2.40 8.06
CA MET A 344 0.46 -2.62 6.87
C MET A 344 1.94 -2.68 7.24
N LYS A 345 2.44 -1.70 8.01
CA LYS A 345 3.81 -1.72 8.56
C LYS A 345 4.09 -2.99 9.37
N THR A 346 3.13 -3.43 10.17
CA THR A 346 3.28 -4.64 11.00
C THR A 346 3.46 -5.89 10.15
N LEU A 347 2.78 -6.00 9.01
CA LEU A 347 2.85 -7.15 8.11
C LEU A 347 4.13 -7.13 7.26
N ILE A 348 4.43 -6.01 6.60
CA ILE A 348 5.57 -5.90 5.68
C ILE A 348 6.89 -6.14 6.42
N THR A 349 7.02 -5.63 7.65
CA THR A 349 8.23 -5.82 8.48
C THR A 349 8.46 -7.27 8.93
N ARG A 350 7.59 -8.21 8.58
CA ARG A 350 7.77 -9.66 8.81
C ARG A 350 8.45 -10.36 7.66
N ALA A 351 8.59 -9.71 6.51
CA ALA A 351 9.35 -10.23 5.40
C ALA A 351 10.85 -10.22 5.75
N GLY A 352 11.42 -11.41 5.94
CA GLY A 352 12.87 -11.59 6.04
C GLY A 352 13.50 -11.89 4.67
N PRO A 353 14.81 -12.19 4.64
CA PRO A 353 15.55 -12.39 3.40
C PRO A 353 14.90 -13.38 2.42
N GLY A 354 14.90 -12.99 1.14
CA GLY A 354 14.35 -13.76 0.03
C GLY A 354 12.82 -13.87 0.02
N THR A 355 12.11 -13.05 0.79
CA THR A 355 10.64 -13.01 0.78
C THR A 355 10.14 -11.89 -0.09
N LYS A 356 9.18 -12.19 -0.96
CA LYS A 356 8.43 -11.19 -1.75
C LYS A 356 7.07 -10.97 -1.13
N VAL A 357 6.63 -9.72 -1.04
CA VAL A 357 5.32 -9.32 -0.52
C VAL A 357 4.53 -8.63 -1.62
N VAL A 358 3.32 -9.11 -1.84
CA VAL A 358 2.39 -8.59 -2.85
C VAL A 358 1.12 -8.11 -2.15
N CYS A 359 0.85 -6.80 -2.22
CA CYS A 359 -0.36 -6.19 -1.71
C CYS A 359 -1.35 -5.96 -2.86
N LEU A 360 -2.57 -6.46 -2.70
CA LEU A 360 -3.63 -6.35 -3.68
C LEU A 360 -4.77 -5.54 -3.07
N GLY A 361 -5.38 -4.63 -3.82
CA GLY A 361 -6.55 -3.94 -3.32
C GLY A 361 -7.25 -3.05 -4.33
N ASN A 362 -8.36 -2.48 -3.88
CA ASN A 362 -9.15 -1.50 -4.62
C ASN A 362 -9.47 -0.33 -3.69
N VAL A 363 -8.79 0.80 -3.85
CA VAL A 363 -8.97 1.96 -2.95
C VAL A 363 -10.39 2.54 -2.99
N SER A 364 -11.12 2.37 -4.10
CA SER A 364 -12.52 2.80 -4.22
C SER A 364 -13.52 1.84 -3.56
N GLN A 365 -13.07 0.73 -2.99
CA GLN A 365 -13.89 -0.26 -2.27
C GLN A 365 -13.33 -0.50 -0.87
N ILE A 366 -13.42 0.52 -0.02
CA ILE A 366 -13.09 0.42 1.40
C ILE A 366 -14.35 0.00 2.15
N ASP A 367 -14.29 -1.18 2.78
CA ASP A 367 -15.44 -1.78 3.46
C ASP A 367 -15.58 -1.28 4.91
N THR A 368 -14.55 -0.64 5.45
CA THR A 368 -14.52 -0.17 6.84
C THR A 368 -14.83 1.33 6.95
N PRO A 369 -15.75 1.75 7.84
CA PRO A 369 -16.09 3.16 8.00
C PRO A 369 -14.98 3.99 8.66
N TYR A 370 -13.93 3.34 9.16
CA TYR A 370 -12.82 3.99 9.86
C TYR A 370 -11.66 4.38 8.95
N LEU A 371 -11.69 3.96 7.68
CA LEU A 371 -10.68 4.30 6.70
C LEU A 371 -11.31 5.07 5.54
N SER A 372 -10.48 5.90 4.92
CA SER A 372 -10.72 6.58 3.66
C SER A 372 -9.61 6.21 2.69
N GLU A 373 -9.81 6.52 1.42
CA GLU A 373 -8.79 6.30 0.38
C GLU A 373 -7.45 6.97 0.76
N THR A 374 -7.51 8.16 1.36
CA THR A 374 -6.35 8.94 1.80
C THR A 374 -5.69 8.44 3.10
N THR A 375 -6.38 7.62 3.89
CA THR A 375 -5.89 7.09 5.18
C THR A 375 -5.66 5.58 5.16
N SER A 376 -5.95 4.93 4.03
CA SER A 376 -5.69 3.52 3.81
C SER A 376 -4.20 3.21 3.94
N GLY A 377 -3.88 2.09 4.59
CA GLY A 377 -2.52 1.57 4.68
C GLY A 377 -1.94 1.23 3.30
N LEU A 378 -2.79 0.93 2.31
CA LEU A 378 -2.37 0.65 0.94
C LEU A 378 -1.86 1.92 0.23
N THR A 379 -2.60 3.02 0.26
CA THR A 379 -2.14 4.30 -0.33
C THR A 379 -0.91 4.83 0.40
N TYR A 380 -0.85 4.65 1.72
CA TYR A 380 0.32 4.98 2.53
C TYR A 380 1.60 4.27 2.07
N VAL A 381 1.56 2.96 1.78
CA VAL A 381 2.77 2.26 1.34
C VAL A 381 3.11 2.55 -0.10
N VAL A 382 2.13 2.76 -0.98
CA VAL A 382 2.41 3.15 -2.38
C VAL A 382 3.22 4.44 -2.42
N ASP A 383 2.79 5.48 -1.69
CA ASP A 383 3.52 6.75 -1.67
C ASP A 383 4.91 6.64 -1.03
N ARG A 384 5.04 5.89 0.07
CA ARG A 384 6.32 5.74 0.79
C ARG A 384 7.34 4.85 0.09
N PHE A 385 6.89 3.96 -0.80
CA PHE A 385 7.75 2.96 -1.44
C PHE A 385 8.05 3.31 -2.90
N LYS A 386 7.44 4.35 -3.49
CA LYS A 386 7.66 4.73 -4.90
C LYS A 386 9.13 5.02 -5.25
N ASP A 387 9.91 5.53 -4.29
CA ASP A 387 11.34 5.83 -4.48
C ASP A 387 12.25 4.63 -4.20
N TRP A 388 11.71 3.51 -3.69
CA TRP A 388 12.51 2.35 -3.34
C TRP A 388 12.71 1.43 -4.55
N ALA A 389 13.96 1.21 -4.95
CA ALA A 389 14.33 0.43 -6.13
C ALA A 389 13.79 -1.01 -6.16
N HIS A 390 13.46 -1.59 -5.00
CA HIS A 390 12.93 -2.95 -4.89
C HIS A 390 11.40 -2.98 -4.67
N SER A 391 10.71 -1.87 -4.95
CA SER A 391 9.26 -1.76 -4.91
C SER A 391 8.68 -1.46 -6.28
N GLY A 392 7.70 -2.26 -6.70
CA GLY A 392 6.88 -2.03 -7.88
C GLY A 392 5.46 -1.64 -7.50
N HIS A 393 4.88 -0.69 -8.23
CA HIS A 393 3.47 -0.35 -8.11
C HIS A 393 2.84 -0.30 -9.50
N ILE A 394 1.60 -0.75 -9.62
CA ILE A 394 0.79 -0.53 -10.82
C ILE A 394 -0.70 -0.47 -10.48
N ILE A 395 -1.41 0.45 -11.11
CA ILE A 395 -2.87 0.48 -11.14
C ILE A 395 -3.37 -0.20 -12.42
N LEU A 396 -4.20 -1.22 -12.25
CA LEU A 396 -4.95 -1.88 -13.31
C LEU A 396 -6.29 -1.15 -13.48
N MET A 397 -6.39 -0.33 -14.52
CA MET A 397 -7.55 0.50 -14.81
C MET A 397 -8.63 -0.28 -15.54
N ARG A 398 -8.23 -1.14 -16.50
CA ARG A 398 -9.20 -1.88 -17.33
C ARG A 398 -9.40 -3.30 -16.83
N GLY A 399 -10.62 -3.58 -16.41
CA GLY A 399 -11.10 -4.93 -16.16
C GLY A 399 -11.50 -5.62 -17.47
N GLU A 400 -11.33 -6.93 -17.53
CA GLU A 400 -11.87 -7.76 -18.62
C GLU A 400 -13.16 -8.42 -18.09
N ARG A 401 -14.16 -7.60 -17.78
CA ARG A 401 -15.42 -8.08 -17.20
C ARG A 401 -16.42 -8.44 -18.30
N SER A 402 -17.51 -9.09 -17.86
CA SER A 402 -18.68 -9.23 -18.72
C SER A 402 -19.33 -7.86 -18.96
N ARG A 403 -19.99 -7.71 -20.11
CA ARG A 403 -20.72 -6.48 -20.48
C ARG A 403 -21.66 -5.97 -19.37
N LEU A 404 -22.23 -6.88 -18.56
CA LEU A 404 -23.10 -6.53 -17.43
C LEU A 404 -22.34 -5.85 -16.29
N ALA A 405 -21.18 -6.39 -15.92
CA ALA A 405 -20.42 -5.90 -14.77
C ALA A 405 -19.62 -4.62 -15.09
N ASP A 406 -19.33 -4.35 -16.37
CA ASP A 406 -18.85 -3.04 -16.81
C ASP A 406 -19.95 -1.99 -16.71
N HIS A 407 -21.12 -2.27 -17.29
CA HIS A 407 -22.26 -1.34 -17.26
C HIS A 407 -22.71 -1.03 -15.82
N ALA A 408 -22.72 -2.03 -14.93
CA ALA A 408 -23.08 -1.84 -13.52
C ALA A 408 -22.08 -0.92 -12.78
N SER A 409 -20.78 -1.00 -13.07
CA SER A 409 -19.77 -0.13 -12.44
C SER A 409 -19.76 1.30 -12.97
N GLU A 410 -20.29 1.53 -14.16
CA GLU A 410 -20.46 2.89 -14.69
C GLU A 410 -21.72 3.58 -14.14
N CYS A 411 -22.76 2.80 -13.83
CA CYS A 411 -24.10 3.30 -13.52
C CYS A 411 -24.48 3.31 -12.03
N LEU A 412 -23.77 2.55 -11.18
CA LEU A 412 -23.96 2.46 -9.73
C LEU A 412 -22.75 3.04 -9.01
#